data_AF-R1DUQ7-F1
#
_entry.id   AF-R1DUQ7-F1
#
_cell.length_a   1.000
_cell.length_b   1.000
_cell.length_c   1.000
_cell.angle_alpha   90.00
_cell.angle_beta   90.00
_cell.angle_gamma   90.00
#
_symmetry.space_group_name_H-M   'P 1'
#
loop_
_entity.id
_entity.type
_entity.pdbx_description
1 polymer ?
#
loop_
_entity_poly.entity_id
_entity_poly.type
_entity_poly.pdbx_seq_one_letter_code
_entity_poly.pdbx_strand_id
1 'polypeptide(L)'
;MSKTSALGAHKANVSPSVRLCLASIVEGNETSVPSMLSRQAKAGASAQEEGGPPLSLCVVGAGLEHVNGIYQLDSEHCGKPQYRKSGGDFLINWEDGDTPHCWAITDDIDRVGIYTINGDQPLPPREGWEPYYATSPAPTIEYNL
;
A
#
# COMPACT_ATOMS: atom_id res chain seq x y z
N MET A 1 30.30 21.17 -54.67
CA MET A 1 29.26 20.22 -55.10
C MET A 1 28.50 19.74 -53.88
N SER A 2 27.22 20.08 -53.85
CA SER A 2 26.28 19.92 -52.74
C SER A 2 25.66 18.52 -52.66
N LYS A 3 25.19 18.14 -51.46
CA LYS A 3 23.99 17.32 -51.14
C LYS A 3 23.86 17.30 -49.60
N THR A 4 23.04 18.12 -48.96
CA THR A 4 21.58 18.07 -48.72
C THR A 4 21.13 17.02 -47.69
N SER A 5 20.82 17.54 -46.49
CA SER A 5 19.76 17.29 -45.49
C SER A 5 19.00 15.96 -45.36
N ALA A 6 18.79 15.55 -44.10
CA ALA A 6 17.49 15.36 -43.40
C ALA A 6 17.80 15.10 -41.91
N LEU A 7 17.51 15.96 -40.93
CA LEU A 7 16.21 16.30 -40.32
C LEU A 7 15.29 15.10 -40.03
N GLY A 8 15.35 14.61 -38.79
CA GLY A 8 14.37 13.71 -38.19
C GLY A 8 14.04 14.21 -36.77
N ALA A 9 12.82 14.69 -36.60
CA ALA A 9 12.28 15.25 -35.36
C ALA A 9 11.49 14.19 -34.56
N HIS A 10 11.05 14.62 -33.37
CA HIS A 10 10.10 13.98 -32.43
C HIS A 10 10.75 13.02 -31.42
N LYS A 11 10.49 13.08 -30.12
CA LYS A 11 9.36 13.67 -29.38
C LYS A 11 9.80 13.84 -27.92
N ALA A 12 9.69 15.05 -27.37
CA ALA A 12 9.62 15.22 -25.92
C ALA A 12 8.29 14.61 -25.47
N ASN A 13 8.32 13.61 -24.58
CA ASN A 13 7.12 13.13 -23.93
C ASN A 13 7.20 13.46 -22.44
N VAL A 14 6.24 14.29 -22.06
CA VAL A 14 6.08 14.99 -20.80
C VAL A 14 5.70 13.99 -19.71
N SER A 15 6.43 13.98 -18.60
CA SER A 15 5.96 13.39 -17.33
C SER A 15 4.61 14.00 -16.95
N PRO A 16 3.56 13.21 -16.72
CA PRO A 16 2.36 13.75 -16.11
C PRO A 16 2.64 14.00 -14.62
N SER A 17 2.59 15.29 -14.29
CA SER A 17 2.57 15.89 -12.97
C SER A 17 1.67 15.18 -11.96
N VAL A 18 2.20 15.05 -10.75
CA VAL A 18 1.63 15.55 -9.48
C VAL A 18 0.10 15.67 -9.47
N ARG A 19 -0.57 14.73 -8.79
CA ARG A 19 -1.91 14.98 -8.26
C ARG A 19 -1.82 15.18 -6.75
N LEU A 20 -1.82 16.47 -6.40
CA LEU A 20 -2.14 17.01 -5.09
C LEU A 20 -3.53 16.50 -4.67
N CYS A 21 -3.63 15.91 -3.48
CA CYS A 21 -4.90 15.71 -2.80
C CYS A 21 -5.49 17.08 -2.45
N LEU A 22 -6.55 17.50 -3.14
CA LEU A 22 -7.37 18.64 -2.76
C LEU A 22 -8.48 18.15 -1.84
N ALA A 23 -8.35 18.48 -0.55
CA ALA A 23 -9.47 18.46 0.38
C ALA A 23 -10.48 19.55 -0.04
N SER A 24 -11.70 19.16 -0.37
CA SER A 24 -12.83 20.09 -0.49
C SER A 24 -13.69 19.99 0.77
N ILE A 25 -13.58 21.01 1.62
CA ILE A 25 -14.57 21.34 2.63
C ILE A 25 -15.70 22.08 1.90
N VAL A 26 -16.93 21.59 2.01
CA VAL A 26 -18.11 22.39 1.70
C VAL A 26 -18.99 22.43 2.94
N GLU A 27 -19.07 23.61 3.55
CA GLU A 27 -20.09 23.95 4.54
C GLU A 27 -21.33 24.48 3.80
N GLY A 28 -22.51 24.02 4.22
CA GLY A 28 -23.80 24.43 3.66
C GLY A 28 -24.97 23.82 4.42
N ASN A 29 -25.38 24.51 5.47
CA ASN A 29 -26.68 24.46 6.17
C ASN A 29 -27.84 24.51 5.10
N GLU A 30 -29.07 24.03 5.23
CA GLU A 30 -29.95 23.83 6.39
C GLU A 30 -31.23 23.05 5.94
N THR A 31 -31.67 22.11 6.78
CA THR A 31 -33.04 21.69 7.14
C THR A 31 -34.05 21.13 6.09
N SER A 32 -34.33 19.82 6.15
CA SER A 32 -35.68 19.26 6.36
C SER A 32 -35.64 17.71 6.45
N VAL A 33 -36.10 17.14 7.57
CA VAL A 33 -36.33 15.70 7.86
C VAL A 33 -37.86 15.48 8.00
N PRO A 34 -38.45 14.25 7.99
CA PRO A 34 -37.85 12.94 8.32
C PRO A 34 -38.38 11.69 7.54
N SER A 35 -37.73 10.53 7.77
CA SER A 35 -38.29 9.15 7.88
C SER A 35 -37.23 8.14 7.41
N MET A 36 -36.40 7.61 8.31
CA MET A 36 -36.56 6.32 9.01
C MET A 36 -36.47 5.06 8.11
N LEU A 37 -35.49 4.21 8.47
CA LEU A 37 -35.20 2.83 8.05
C LEU A 37 -34.50 2.59 6.70
N SER A 38 -33.16 2.57 6.74
CA SER A 38 -32.38 1.33 6.54
C SER A 38 -30.89 1.62 6.72
N ARG A 39 -30.47 1.85 7.97
CA ARG A 39 -29.07 1.67 8.36
C ARG A 39 -28.86 0.17 8.54
N GLN A 40 -28.27 -0.47 7.54
CA GLN A 40 -27.56 -1.72 7.77
C GLN A 40 -26.12 -1.53 7.29
N ALA A 41 -25.38 -0.76 8.09
CA ALA A 41 -23.95 -0.94 8.19
C ALA A 41 -23.73 -2.36 8.72
N LYS A 42 -23.49 -3.31 7.81
CA LYS A 42 -22.96 -4.62 8.17
C LYS A 42 -21.44 -4.47 8.28
N ALA A 43 -21.02 -3.73 9.30
CA ALA A 43 -19.69 -3.85 9.86
C ALA A 43 -19.61 -5.26 10.46
N GLY A 44 -19.06 -6.19 9.68
CA GLY A 44 -18.67 -7.50 10.16
C GLY A 44 -17.51 -7.31 11.12
N ALA A 45 -17.85 -7.20 12.40
CA ALA A 45 -16.92 -7.27 13.51
C ALA A 45 -16.07 -8.55 13.38
N SER A 46 -14.76 -8.38 13.23
CA SER A 46 -13.78 -9.38 13.62
C SER A 46 -12.81 -8.67 14.55
N ALA A 47 -13.04 -8.91 15.85
CA ALA A 47 -12.19 -8.62 17.00
C ALA A 47 -11.14 -7.51 16.80
N GLN A 48 -11.53 -6.27 17.14
CA GLN A 48 -10.55 -5.29 17.59
C GLN A 48 -9.97 -5.82 18.90
N GLU A 49 -8.68 -6.18 18.91
CA GLU A 49 -7.91 -5.99 20.13
C GLU A 49 -7.94 -4.49 20.46
N GLU A 50 -8.28 -4.15 21.69
CA GLU A 50 -8.32 -2.79 22.26
C GLU A 50 -6.89 -2.25 22.44
N GLY A 51 -6.15 -2.19 21.34
CA GLY A 51 -4.80 -1.69 21.20
C GLY A 51 -4.62 -1.29 19.74
N GLY A 52 -3.99 -0.15 19.47
CA GLY A 52 -3.71 0.29 18.11
C GLY A 52 -2.91 -0.75 17.28
N PRO A 53 -2.64 -0.47 16.00
CA PRO A 53 -1.76 -1.33 15.21
C PRO A 53 -0.41 -1.55 15.93
N PRO A 54 0.21 -2.73 15.81
CA PRO A 54 1.54 -2.99 16.39
C PRO A 54 2.54 -1.89 16.01
N LEU A 55 3.39 -1.47 16.93
CA LEU A 55 4.39 -0.43 16.62
C LEU A 55 5.52 -0.98 15.75
N SER A 56 5.75 -2.29 15.79
CA SER A 56 6.75 -2.94 14.96
C SER A 56 6.38 -4.37 14.57
N LEU A 57 6.91 -4.80 13.44
CA LEU A 57 6.77 -6.13 12.86
C LEU A 57 8.16 -6.69 12.57
N CYS A 58 8.31 -8.01 12.62
CA CYS A 58 9.52 -8.70 12.16
C CYS A 58 9.17 -9.54 10.93
N VAL A 59 9.86 -9.30 9.81
CA VAL A 59 9.76 -10.10 8.60
C VAL A 59 10.90 -11.11 8.59
N VAL A 60 10.56 -12.40 8.45
CA VAL A 60 11.52 -13.50 8.48
C VAL A 60 11.26 -14.51 7.37
N GLY A 61 12.30 -15.25 6.99
CA GLY A 61 12.18 -16.34 6.02
C GLY A 61 11.92 -15.91 4.57
N ALA A 62 12.09 -14.63 4.22
CA ALA A 62 12.03 -14.21 2.83
C ALA A 62 13.25 -14.73 2.05
N GLY A 63 13.03 -15.22 0.82
CA GLY A 63 14.10 -15.61 -0.11
C GLY A 63 15.00 -14.45 -0.54
N LEU A 64 14.49 -13.21 -0.48
CA LEU A 64 15.31 -12.00 -0.59
C LEU A 64 15.80 -11.57 0.78
N GLU A 65 17.09 -11.78 1.05
CA GLU A 65 17.69 -11.49 2.37
C GLU A 65 17.41 -10.06 2.84
N HIS A 66 17.50 -9.08 1.93
CA HIS A 66 17.29 -7.66 2.21
C HIS A 66 15.86 -7.28 2.60
N VAL A 67 14.89 -8.17 2.45
CA VAL A 67 13.50 -7.96 2.91
C VAL A 67 13.35 -8.35 4.38
N ASN A 68 14.15 -9.28 4.88
CA ASN A 68 14.08 -9.71 6.27
C ASN A 68 14.50 -8.58 7.23
N GLY A 69 13.86 -8.52 8.40
CA GLY A 69 14.23 -7.61 9.47
C GLY A 69 13.03 -6.91 10.13
N ILE A 70 13.33 -5.86 10.90
CA ILE A 70 12.33 -5.12 11.66
C ILE A 70 11.73 -4.01 10.81
N TYR A 71 10.40 -3.91 10.85
CA TYR A 71 9.60 -2.86 10.25
C TYR A 71 8.90 -2.08 11.36
N GLN A 72 8.92 -0.76 11.28
CA GLN A 72 8.27 0.13 12.25
C GLN A 72 7.03 0.75 11.61
N LEU A 73 5.99 0.93 12.41
CA LEU A 73 4.81 1.68 11.99
C LEU A 73 5.25 3.10 11.58
N ASP A 74 4.99 3.46 10.32
CA ASP A 74 5.46 4.72 9.72
C ASP A 74 4.28 5.67 9.52
N SER A 75 3.24 5.21 8.84
CA SER A 75 2.09 6.04 8.46
C SER A 75 0.83 5.20 8.21
N GLU A 76 -0.17 5.80 7.59
CA GLU A 76 -1.34 5.14 7.04
C GLU A 76 -1.31 5.25 5.51
N HIS A 77 -1.64 4.16 4.83
CA HIS A 77 -1.76 4.11 3.37
C HIS A 77 -3.03 3.35 2.97
N CYS A 78 -3.84 3.97 2.12
CA CYS A 78 -5.13 3.44 1.67
C CYS A 78 -6.05 2.98 2.84
N GLY A 79 -6.04 3.72 3.95
CA GLY A 79 -6.88 3.44 5.12
C GLY A 79 -6.38 2.30 6.01
N LYS A 80 -5.15 1.80 5.79
CA LYS A 80 -4.52 0.74 6.58
C LYS A 80 -3.10 1.14 7.02
N PRO A 81 -2.57 0.57 8.12
CA PRO A 81 -1.24 0.92 8.60
C PRO A 81 -0.16 0.54 7.57
N GLN A 82 0.79 1.44 7.39
CA GLN A 82 2.00 1.24 6.60
C GLN A 82 3.20 1.12 7.52
N TYR A 83 4.07 0.15 7.23
CA TYR A 83 5.28 -0.09 7.99
C TYR A 83 6.52 0.12 7.12
N ARG A 84 7.56 0.75 7.65
CA ARG A 84 8.83 1.00 6.99
C ARG A 84 9.94 0.17 7.61
N LYS A 85 10.78 -0.44 6.78
CA LYS A 85 11.93 -1.21 7.25
C LYS A 85 12.91 -0.31 7.98
N SER A 86 13.34 -0.74 9.17
CA SER A 86 14.39 -0.05 9.92
C SER A 86 15.73 -0.16 9.19
N GLY A 87 16.23 0.96 8.69
CA GLY A 87 17.52 1.02 7.98
C GLY A 87 17.50 0.44 6.56
N GLY A 88 16.34 0.44 5.89
CA GLY A 88 16.24 0.02 4.49
C GLY A 88 15.07 0.64 3.75
N ASP A 89 15.01 0.36 2.45
CA ASP A 89 14.07 0.99 1.50
C ASP A 89 12.89 0.07 1.20
N PHE A 90 12.35 -0.63 2.20
CA PHE A 90 11.19 -1.52 2.01
C PHE A 90 10.02 -1.08 2.87
N LEU A 91 8.82 -1.28 2.34
CA LEU A 91 7.57 -0.98 3.01
C LEU A 91 6.68 -2.21 3.06
N ILE A 92 5.76 -2.23 4.02
CA ILE A 92 4.60 -3.12 4.06
C ILE A 92 3.37 -2.24 4.04
N ASN A 93 2.54 -2.36 3.01
CA ASN A 93 1.35 -1.53 2.83
C ASN A 93 0.23 -2.31 2.12
N TRP A 94 -0.99 -1.78 2.23
CA TRP A 94 -2.14 -2.30 1.52
C TRP A 94 -2.37 -1.53 0.22
N GLU A 95 -2.53 -2.25 -0.90
CA GLU A 95 -2.68 -1.71 -2.24
C GLU A 95 -4.12 -1.86 -2.72
N ASP A 96 -4.81 -0.74 -2.92
CA ASP A 96 -6.17 -0.67 -3.48
C ASP A 96 -6.20 -0.50 -5.00
N GLY A 97 -5.05 -0.16 -5.60
CA GLY A 97 -4.88 -0.02 -7.05
C GLY A 97 -4.89 -1.36 -7.79
N ASP A 98 -4.53 -2.45 -7.10
CA ASP A 98 -4.50 -3.80 -7.67
C ASP A 98 -5.84 -4.53 -7.47
N THR A 99 -6.20 -5.40 -8.43
CA THR A 99 -7.34 -6.31 -8.30
C THR A 99 -6.86 -7.75 -8.49
N PRO A 100 -6.99 -8.61 -7.48
CA PRO A 100 -7.55 -8.34 -6.15
C PRO A 100 -6.70 -7.37 -5.33
N HIS A 101 -7.36 -6.61 -4.44
CA HIS A 101 -6.65 -5.79 -3.45
C HIS A 101 -5.79 -6.70 -2.56
N CYS A 102 -4.58 -6.24 -2.26
CA CYS A 102 -3.61 -7.06 -1.57
C CYS A 102 -2.78 -6.26 -0.57
N TRP A 103 -2.20 -6.99 0.37
CA TRP A 103 -1.04 -6.50 1.11
C TRP A 103 0.21 -6.79 0.29
N ALA A 104 1.12 -5.83 0.27
CA ALA A 104 2.38 -5.93 -0.46
C ALA A 104 3.56 -5.58 0.45
N ILE A 105 4.67 -6.29 0.25
CA ILE A 105 5.99 -5.77 0.59
C ILE A 105 6.52 -5.10 -0.68
N THR A 106 6.82 -3.81 -0.60
CA THR A 106 7.29 -3.01 -1.75
C THR A 106 8.67 -2.46 -1.48
N ASP A 107 9.45 -2.20 -2.54
CA ASP A 107 10.56 -1.25 -2.42
C ASP A 107 9.99 0.19 -2.34
N ASP A 108 10.64 1.09 -1.61
CA ASP A 108 10.19 2.47 -1.38
C ASP A 108 10.36 3.34 -2.65
N ILE A 109 11.23 2.89 -3.57
CA ILE A 109 11.65 3.65 -4.76
C ILE A 109 10.67 3.50 -5.91
N ASP A 110 10.46 2.26 -6.37
CA ASP A 110 9.63 1.90 -7.50
C ASP A 110 8.21 1.49 -7.06
N ARG A 111 7.98 1.27 -5.76
CA ARG A 111 6.69 0.88 -5.16
C ARG A 111 6.12 -0.39 -5.80
N VAL A 112 7.02 -1.27 -6.22
CA VAL A 112 6.64 -2.54 -6.84
C VAL A 112 6.49 -3.61 -5.76
N GLY A 113 5.34 -4.27 -5.72
CA GLY A 113 5.10 -5.42 -4.85
C GLY A 113 6.07 -6.55 -5.17
N ILE A 114 6.91 -6.95 -4.23
CA ILE A 114 7.86 -8.06 -4.41
C ILE A 114 7.34 -9.35 -3.76
N TYR A 115 6.62 -9.21 -2.65
CA TYR A 115 5.79 -10.25 -2.05
C TYR A 115 4.39 -9.70 -1.87
N THR A 116 3.36 -10.49 -2.17
CA THR A 116 1.97 -10.07 -2.03
C THR A 116 1.12 -11.12 -1.34
N ILE A 117 0.01 -10.69 -0.74
CA ILE A 117 -1.04 -11.57 -0.26
C ILE A 117 -2.40 -10.90 -0.43
N ASN A 118 -3.32 -11.60 -1.07
CA ASN A 118 -4.67 -11.08 -1.28
C ASN A 118 -5.43 -10.98 0.03
N GLY A 119 -6.11 -9.87 0.24
CA GLY A 119 -6.92 -9.69 1.44
C GLY A 119 -7.16 -8.24 1.80
N ASP A 120 -8.23 -8.03 2.57
CA ASP A 120 -8.65 -6.72 3.07
C ASP A 120 -8.57 -6.66 4.61
N GLN A 121 -7.79 -7.55 5.22
CA GLN A 121 -7.61 -7.56 6.67
C GLN A 121 -7.02 -6.22 7.15
N PRO A 122 -7.36 -5.75 8.35
CA PRO A 122 -6.90 -4.46 8.86
C PRO A 122 -5.39 -4.41 9.13
N LEU A 123 -4.74 -5.57 9.23
CA LEU A 123 -3.30 -5.72 9.44
C LEU A 123 -2.71 -6.67 8.40
N PRO A 124 -1.42 -6.54 8.07
CA PRO A 124 -0.75 -7.41 7.11
C PRO A 124 -0.77 -8.86 7.61
N PRO A 125 -1.27 -9.84 6.83
CA PRO A 125 -1.33 -11.23 7.26
C PRO A 125 0.04 -11.78 7.70
N ARG A 126 0.04 -12.64 8.72
CA ARG A 126 1.27 -13.24 9.26
C ARG A 126 1.90 -14.26 8.32
N GLU A 127 1.08 -14.97 7.54
CA GLU A 127 1.47 -16.07 6.67
C GLU A 127 0.65 -16.06 5.38
N GLY A 128 1.03 -16.91 4.42
CA GLY A 128 0.33 -17.03 3.13
C GLY A 128 0.80 -16.05 2.06
N TRP A 129 1.92 -15.38 2.27
CA TRP A 129 2.57 -14.53 1.28
C TRP A 129 3.02 -15.35 0.07
N GLU A 130 3.01 -14.71 -1.09
CA GLU A 130 3.48 -15.29 -2.34
C GLU A 130 4.55 -14.39 -2.98
N PRO A 131 5.59 -14.96 -3.62
CA PRO A 131 6.53 -14.17 -4.40
C PRO A 131 5.84 -13.65 -5.66
N TYR A 132 5.93 -12.33 -5.90
CA TYR A 132 5.45 -11.72 -7.14
C TYR A 132 6.62 -11.41 -8.07
N TYR A 133 7.52 -10.51 -7.65
CA TYR A 133 8.82 -10.25 -8.31
C TYR A 133 10.03 -10.72 -7.47
N ALA A 134 9.78 -11.41 -6.37
CA ALA A 134 10.81 -11.93 -5.47
C ALA A 134 11.15 -13.42 -5.69
N THR A 135 12.04 -13.95 -4.85
CA THR A 135 12.39 -15.37 -4.80
C THR A 135 11.69 -16.08 -3.64
N SER A 136 11.46 -17.38 -3.81
CA SER A 136 11.05 -18.26 -2.71
C SER A 136 12.20 -18.45 -1.70
N PRO A 137 11.92 -18.72 -0.42
CA PRO A 137 10.59 -18.81 0.19
C PRO A 137 9.89 -17.46 0.36
N ALA A 138 8.57 -17.49 0.52
CA ALA A 138 7.81 -16.31 0.89
C ALA A 138 7.99 -16.00 2.39
N PRO A 139 7.91 -14.72 2.79
CA PRO A 139 8.10 -14.33 4.17
C PRO A 139 6.99 -14.81 5.11
N THR A 140 7.32 -14.82 6.40
CA THR A 140 6.37 -14.81 7.51
C THR A 140 6.55 -13.50 8.28
N ILE A 141 5.47 -12.99 8.87
CA ILE A 141 5.45 -11.78 9.69
C ILE A 141 5.11 -12.12 11.13
N GLU A 142 5.93 -11.63 12.05
CA GLU A 142 5.69 -11.68 13.49
C GLU A 142 5.34 -10.28 14.00
N TYR A 143 4.33 -10.19 14.86
CA TYR A 143 3.92 -8.91 15.46
C TYR A 143 4.64 -8.75 16.79
N ASN A 144 5.40 -7.67 16.93
CA ASN A 144 6.00 -7.31 18.21
C ASN A 144 5.04 -6.35 18.93
N LEU A 145 4.41 -6.85 19.99
CA LEU A 145 3.51 -6.09 20.86
C LEU A 145 4.29 -5.38 21.98
#